data_AF-A0A956E853-F1
#
_entry.id   AF-A0A956E853-F1
#
_cell.length_a   1.000
_cell.length_b   1.000
_cell.length_c   1.000
_cell.angle_alpha   90.00
_cell.angle_beta   90.00
_cell.angle_gamma   90.00
#
_symmetry.space_group_name_H-M   'P 1'
#
loop_
_entity.id
_entity.type
_entity.pdbx_description
1 polymer ?
#
loop_
_entity_poly.entity_id
_entity_poly.type
_entity_poly.pdbx_seq_one_letter_code
_entity_poly.pdbx_strand_id
1 'polypeptide(L)'
;MFPMRMSLGFVFTALALAACGGSNSGGLGVGGSAGAGAGGDSSGGSGAGGNGGTGAVTGCINSLDCVGHADGKTVCEPNLGVCVECVGEADCEEGLFCSRNVCAPSCKSDKECTPLGMLCDFVTGFCSPPTSNGGAGGSAGNGGSGGSGANGGSSGSGGSSGNAGSGASGGNGASGGNGASGGNGASGGNGGSGGCEVPSGWACNVGWDCGCPAGQTCDLSASAVGECRAPGTGGPLADCASNPAVCAAGYGCVDNLCKRWCTVGTSACGSKPCTPVTSSGNPVGDVGVCAEQCSPTSPAAGCGAGYGCEPATGGVATTCVPGGTSTTSCFLGESCAPGYHCDGSNCVRWCRVGYGDCATCNTITDSPTVNGVTYGVCG
;
A
#
# COMPACT_ATOMS: atom_id res chain seq x y z
N MET A 1 -48.89 1.31 -4.78
CA MET A 1 -49.17 -0.14 -4.88
C MET A 1 -48.13 -0.73 -5.83
N PHE A 2 -47.01 -1.22 -5.29
CA PHE A 2 -45.99 -1.96 -6.03
C PHE A 2 -45.82 -3.32 -5.36
N PRO A 3 -45.78 -4.45 -6.10
CA PRO A 3 -45.85 -5.77 -5.51
C PRO A 3 -44.50 -6.20 -4.91
N MET A 4 -44.58 -6.78 -3.71
CA MET A 4 -43.50 -7.46 -3.01
C MET A 4 -43.00 -8.67 -3.83
N ARG A 5 -41.68 -8.82 -3.97
CA ARG A 5 -41.05 -10.01 -4.53
C ARG A 5 -40.95 -11.10 -3.46
N MET A 6 -41.59 -12.24 -3.74
CA MET A 6 -41.47 -13.51 -3.02
C MET A 6 -40.03 -14.06 -3.09
N SER A 7 -39.45 -14.39 -1.94
CA SER A 7 -38.24 -15.22 -1.85
C SER A 7 -38.58 -16.67 -2.20
N LEU A 8 -37.96 -17.18 -3.25
CA LEU A 8 -38.00 -18.59 -3.62
C LEU A 8 -36.75 -19.28 -3.01
N GLY A 9 -36.97 -20.19 -2.06
CA GLY A 9 -35.91 -20.94 -1.41
C GLY A 9 -35.22 -21.91 -2.37
N PHE A 10 -33.90 -21.79 -2.51
CA PHE A 10 -33.08 -22.75 -3.24
C PHE A 10 -32.62 -23.88 -2.32
N VAL A 11 -32.95 -25.11 -2.71
CA VAL A 11 -32.51 -26.37 -2.12
C VAL A 11 -31.10 -26.68 -2.62
N PHE A 12 -30.11 -26.69 -1.72
CA PHE A 12 -28.74 -27.13 -2.04
C PHE A 12 -28.70 -28.66 -2.17
N THR A 13 -28.39 -29.14 -3.38
CA THR A 13 -28.02 -30.55 -3.62
C THR A 13 -26.50 -30.64 -3.66
N ALA A 14 -25.91 -31.35 -2.71
CA ALA A 14 -24.47 -31.59 -2.64
C ALA A 14 -24.05 -32.61 -3.71
N LEU A 15 -23.22 -32.20 -4.66
CA LEU A 15 -22.58 -33.08 -5.64
C LEU A 15 -21.08 -33.16 -5.33
N ALA A 16 -20.63 -34.34 -4.93
CA ALA A 16 -19.23 -34.66 -4.70
C ALA A 16 -18.49 -34.82 -6.04
N LEU A 17 -17.37 -34.11 -6.22
CA LEU A 17 -16.48 -34.31 -7.36
C LEU A 17 -15.15 -34.94 -6.92
N ALA A 18 -14.80 -36.01 -7.62
CA ALA A 18 -13.63 -36.85 -7.43
C ALA A 18 -12.35 -36.22 -8.01
N ALA A 19 -11.22 -36.48 -7.35
CA ALA A 19 -9.88 -36.05 -7.74
C ALA A 19 -9.20 -37.03 -8.70
N CYS A 20 -8.56 -36.49 -9.74
CA CYS A 20 -7.42 -37.05 -10.49
C CYS A 20 -6.46 -35.86 -10.70
N GLY A 21 -5.16 -35.88 -10.42
CA GLY A 21 -4.18 -36.94 -10.61
C GLY A 21 -3.41 -36.64 -11.91
N GLY A 22 -2.22 -36.02 -11.82
CA GLY A 22 -1.39 -35.76 -13.01
C GLY A 22 -0.11 -34.97 -12.74
N SER A 23 0.98 -35.70 -12.46
CA SER A 23 2.36 -35.21 -12.47
C SER A 23 2.85 -35.05 -13.91
N ASN A 24 3.71 -34.05 -14.20
CA ASN A 24 4.80 -34.23 -15.15
C ASN A 24 5.93 -33.20 -14.99
N SER A 25 7.12 -33.74 -15.22
CA SER A 25 8.46 -33.26 -14.95
C SER A 25 9.18 -32.76 -16.21
N GLY A 26 10.15 -31.87 -16.02
CA GLY A 26 11.36 -31.80 -16.83
C GLY A 26 11.50 -30.58 -17.74
N GLY A 27 12.68 -29.95 -17.71
CA GLY A 27 13.08 -28.98 -18.73
C GLY A 27 14.15 -27.99 -18.29
N LEU A 28 15.32 -28.46 -17.89
CA LEU A 28 16.55 -27.65 -17.82
C LEU A 28 16.96 -27.21 -19.23
N GLY A 29 17.02 -25.90 -19.46
CA GLY A 29 17.51 -25.30 -20.70
C GLY A 29 18.52 -24.19 -20.39
N VAL A 30 19.78 -24.58 -20.21
CA VAL A 30 20.95 -23.69 -20.22
C VAL A 30 21.27 -23.31 -21.67
N GLY A 31 21.30 -22.02 -21.97
CA GLY A 31 21.70 -21.49 -23.27
C GLY A 31 22.31 -20.11 -23.12
N GLY A 32 23.64 -20.06 -22.99
CA GLY A 32 24.39 -18.81 -23.01
C GLY A 32 24.62 -18.30 -24.43
N SER A 33 25.02 -17.03 -24.55
CA SER A 33 25.90 -16.53 -25.60
C SER A 33 26.48 -15.19 -25.19
N ALA A 34 27.81 -15.16 -25.15
CA ALA A 34 28.64 -13.98 -24.98
C ALA A 34 28.62 -13.12 -26.24
N GLY A 35 28.68 -11.80 -26.08
CA GLY A 35 28.91 -10.84 -27.15
C GLY A 35 29.86 -9.76 -26.66
N ALA A 36 31.15 -9.99 -26.86
CA ALA A 36 32.21 -8.99 -26.71
C ALA A 36 32.18 -8.04 -27.92
N GLY A 37 32.20 -6.74 -27.67
CA GLY A 37 32.39 -5.70 -28.68
C GLY A 37 33.36 -4.66 -28.17
N ALA A 38 34.57 -4.67 -28.72
CA ALA A 38 35.67 -3.79 -28.39
C ALA A 38 35.69 -2.54 -29.30
N GLY A 39 36.26 -1.45 -28.76
CA GLY A 39 37.18 -0.57 -29.49
C GLY A 39 36.56 0.59 -30.28
N GLY A 40 36.90 1.81 -29.88
CA GLY A 40 36.62 3.02 -30.64
C GLY A 40 37.19 4.27 -29.99
N ASP A 41 38.52 4.37 -29.89
CA ASP A 41 39.21 5.64 -29.64
C ASP A 41 38.93 6.61 -30.80
N SER A 42 38.47 7.82 -30.50
CA SER A 42 38.48 8.93 -31.45
C SER A 42 38.68 10.25 -30.72
N SER A 43 39.93 10.69 -30.82
CA SER A 43 40.46 11.99 -30.46
C SER A 43 40.04 13.07 -31.46
N GLY A 44 39.92 14.30 -30.96
CA GLY A 44 40.17 15.51 -31.74
C GLY A 44 38.93 16.28 -32.20
N GLY A 45 38.60 17.35 -31.47
CA GLY A 45 37.60 18.32 -31.89
C GLY A 45 37.57 19.56 -31.01
N SER A 46 38.64 20.36 -31.03
CA SER A 46 38.65 21.72 -30.47
C SER A 46 37.66 22.59 -31.26
N GLY A 47 36.48 22.84 -30.70
CA GLY A 47 35.41 23.65 -31.27
C GLY A 47 35.14 24.89 -30.44
N ALA A 48 35.25 26.04 -31.09
CA ALA A 48 35.21 27.41 -30.58
C ALA A 48 34.05 27.77 -29.63
N GLY A 49 34.36 28.70 -28.71
CA GLY A 49 33.43 29.28 -27.76
C GLY A 49 32.22 29.97 -28.39
N GLY A 50 31.06 29.70 -27.80
CA GLY A 50 29.83 30.47 -27.95
C GLY A 50 29.61 31.36 -26.75
N ASN A 51 29.50 32.67 -27.01
CA ASN A 51 29.22 33.72 -26.04
C ASN A 51 28.00 33.44 -25.17
N GLY A 52 28.13 33.82 -23.89
CA GLY A 52 27.04 33.88 -22.92
C GLY A 52 25.88 34.75 -23.41
N GLY A 53 24.77 34.11 -23.72
CA GLY A 53 23.46 34.73 -23.70
C GLY A 53 22.83 34.46 -22.34
N THR A 54 22.65 35.49 -21.53
CA THR A 54 21.81 35.48 -20.32
C THR A 54 20.32 35.41 -20.69
N GLY A 55 19.98 34.54 -21.65
CA GLY A 55 18.60 34.17 -21.97
C GLY A 55 18.15 33.13 -20.96
N ALA A 56 17.02 33.38 -20.31
CA ALA A 56 16.38 32.42 -19.43
C ALA A 56 16.40 31.04 -20.10
N VAL A 57 17.11 30.09 -19.50
CA VAL A 57 17.32 28.75 -20.05
C VAL A 57 15.96 28.07 -20.15
N THR A 58 15.45 27.96 -21.37
CA THR A 58 14.29 27.12 -21.71
C THR A 58 14.73 25.66 -21.64
N GLY A 59 14.82 25.12 -20.42
CA GLY A 59 15.13 23.74 -20.11
C GLY A 59 16.44 23.17 -20.66
N CYS A 60 16.81 21.98 -20.22
CA CYS A 60 17.90 21.20 -20.82
C CYS A 60 17.33 20.19 -21.81
N ILE A 61 18.08 19.92 -22.89
CA ILE A 61 17.79 18.85 -23.86
C ILE A 61 18.70 17.65 -23.59
N ASN A 62 19.93 17.92 -23.15
CA ASN A 62 20.91 16.92 -22.77
C ASN A 62 21.87 17.48 -21.69
N SER A 63 22.70 16.64 -21.08
CA SER A 63 23.55 17.02 -19.95
C SER A 63 24.61 18.09 -20.28
N LEU A 64 24.94 18.32 -21.56
CA LEU A 64 25.84 19.42 -21.94
C LEU A 64 25.20 20.79 -21.69
N ASP A 65 23.87 20.87 -21.72
CA ASP A 65 23.13 22.11 -21.42
C ASP A 65 23.16 22.47 -19.93
N CYS A 66 23.52 21.51 -19.07
CA CYS A 66 23.62 21.68 -17.63
C CYS A 66 25.03 22.03 -17.15
N VAL A 67 26.04 22.00 -18.04
CA VAL A 67 27.40 22.36 -17.67
C VAL A 67 27.46 23.86 -17.34
N GLY A 68 27.84 24.18 -16.10
CA GLY A 68 27.93 25.56 -15.62
C GLY A 68 26.59 26.13 -15.12
N HIS A 69 25.56 25.29 -14.94
CA HIS A 69 24.33 25.73 -14.30
C HIS A 69 24.60 26.24 -12.87
N ALA A 70 23.91 27.30 -12.45
CA ALA A 70 24.24 28.06 -11.25
C ALA A 70 24.08 27.28 -9.93
N ASP A 71 23.33 26.18 -9.95
CA ASP A 71 23.11 25.29 -8.81
C ASP A 71 24.09 24.09 -8.78
N GLY A 72 25.05 24.02 -9.71
CA GLY A 72 26.06 22.96 -9.78
C GLY A 72 25.56 21.63 -10.34
N LYS A 73 24.32 21.56 -10.83
CA LYS A 73 23.73 20.35 -11.40
C LYS A 73 24.15 20.16 -12.85
N THR A 74 24.66 18.98 -13.18
CA THR A 74 25.32 18.72 -14.46
C THR A 74 24.59 17.72 -15.35
N VAL A 75 23.49 17.13 -14.88
CA VAL A 75 22.77 16.07 -15.60
C VAL A 75 21.42 16.59 -16.06
N CYS A 76 21.04 16.32 -17.30
CA CYS A 76 19.71 16.70 -17.79
C CYS A 76 18.70 15.57 -17.57
N GLU A 77 17.55 15.88 -16.94
CA GLU A 77 16.38 14.99 -16.93
C GLU A 77 15.51 15.30 -18.16
N PRO A 78 15.59 14.52 -19.25
CA PRO A 78 14.98 14.87 -20.53
C PRO A 78 13.44 14.90 -20.48
N ASN A 79 12.82 14.17 -19.56
CA ASN A 79 11.36 14.18 -19.44
C ASN A 79 10.82 15.47 -18.81
N LEU A 80 11.64 16.12 -17.97
CA LEU A 80 11.28 17.35 -17.26
C LEU A 80 11.91 18.60 -17.90
N GLY A 81 12.97 18.42 -18.68
CA GLY A 81 13.77 19.50 -19.22
C GLY A 81 14.45 20.32 -18.13
N VAL A 82 14.85 19.71 -17.01
CA VAL A 82 15.54 20.40 -15.90
C VAL A 82 16.88 19.75 -15.57
N CYS A 83 17.84 20.58 -15.18
CA CYS A 83 19.13 20.10 -14.69
C CYS A 83 18.98 19.55 -13.27
N VAL A 84 19.48 18.33 -13.08
CA VAL A 84 19.41 17.51 -11.88
C VAL A 84 20.81 17.04 -11.48
N GLU A 85 20.97 16.54 -10.26
CA GLU A 85 22.26 15.96 -9.85
C GLU A 85 22.49 14.59 -10.51
N CYS A 86 21.42 13.83 -10.74
CA CYS A 86 21.49 12.50 -11.33
C CYS A 86 20.17 12.10 -11.99
N VAL A 87 20.23 11.20 -12.97
CA VAL A 87 19.08 10.44 -13.50
C VAL A 87 19.24 8.93 -13.23
N GLY A 88 20.46 8.47 -12.95
CA GLY A 88 20.77 7.12 -12.48
C GLY A 88 21.97 7.09 -11.55
N GLU A 89 22.26 5.91 -10.99
CA GLU A 89 23.37 5.74 -10.02
C GLU A 89 24.75 6.06 -10.60
N ALA A 90 24.93 5.89 -11.92
CA ALA A 90 26.19 6.18 -12.60
C ALA A 90 26.54 7.68 -12.65
N ASP A 91 25.57 8.56 -12.39
CA ASP A 91 25.79 10.00 -12.34
C ASP A 91 26.32 10.47 -10.97
N CYS A 92 26.22 9.62 -9.94
CA CYS A 92 26.64 9.93 -8.59
C CYS A 92 28.07 9.46 -8.30
N GLU A 93 28.75 10.15 -7.39
CA GLU A 93 30.07 9.72 -6.91
C GLU A 93 30.00 8.36 -6.18
N GLU A 94 31.14 7.66 -6.08
CA GLU A 94 31.20 6.37 -5.39
C GLU A 94 30.65 6.46 -3.95
N GLY A 95 29.67 5.61 -3.64
CA GLY A 95 29.00 5.57 -2.33
C GLY A 95 27.74 6.43 -2.23
N LEU A 96 27.38 7.16 -3.29
CA LEU A 96 26.10 7.87 -3.41
C LEU A 96 25.17 7.13 -4.37
N PHE A 97 23.87 7.33 -4.18
CA PHE A 97 22.81 6.73 -4.98
C PHE A 97 21.85 7.80 -5.47
N CYS A 98 21.35 7.63 -6.70
CA CYS A 98 20.40 8.58 -7.25
C CYS A 98 19.00 8.32 -6.70
N SER A 99 18.47 9.26 -5.91
CA SER A 99 17.11 9.21 -5.39
C SER A 99 16.37 10.50 -5.67
N ARG A 100 15.29 10.41 -6.45
CA ARG A 100 14.47 11.57 -6.87
C ARG A 100 15.32 12.71 -7.44
N ASN A 101 16.25 12.37 -8.32
CA ASN A 101 17.10 13.31 -9.04
C ASN A 101 18.14 14.06 -8.17
N VAL A 102 18.46 13.52 -6.99
CA VAL A 102 19.47 14.00 -6.03
C VAL A 102 20.40 12.85 -5.65
N CYS A 103 21.71 13.08 -5.61
CA CYS A 103 22.67 12.07 -5.16
C CYS A 103 22.71 12.04 -3.63
N ALA A 104 22.24 10.94 -3.03
CA ALA A 104 22.16 10.79 -1.58
C ALA A 104 22.99 9.58 -1.11
N PRO A 105 23.63 9.65 0.07
CA PRO A 105 24.31 8.50 0.64
C PRO A 105 23.32 7.41 1.06
N SER A 106 23.70 6.16 0.86
CA SER A 106 22.94 5.02 1.39
C SER A 106 22.99 4.99 2.91
N CYS A 107 21.93 4.46 3.51
CA CYS A 107 21.87 4.26 4.95
C CYS A 107 21.22 2.93 5.31
N LYS A 108 21.67 2.34 6.41
CA LYS A 108 20.97 1.22 7.07
C LYS A 108 20.28 1.65 8.36
N SER A 109 20.57 2.85 8.85
CA SER A 109 20.00 3.42 10.06
C SER A 109 20.11 4.94 10.08
N ASP A 110 19.25 5.61 10.85
CA ASP A 110 19.29 7.07 11.05
C ASP A 110 20.65 7.58 11.55
N LYS A 111 21.41 6.72 12.24
CA LYS A 111 22.73 7.05 12.77
C LYS A 111 23.74 7.37 11.66
N GLU A 112 23.58 6.79 10.47
CA GLU A 112 24.41 7.06 9.30
C GLU A 112 24.07 8.42 8.66
N CYS A 113 22.81 8.86 8.77
CA CYS A 113 22.34 10.12 8.23
C CYS A 113 22.45 11.31 9.22
N THR A 114 22.58 11.03 10.52
CA THR A 114 22.66 12.04 11.58
C THR A 114 23.81 13.04 11.39
N PRO A 115 25.04 12.64 10.99
CA PRO A 115 26.12 13.60 10.72
C PRO A 115 25.80 14.60 9.60
N LEU A 116 24.85 14.27 8.73
CA LEU A 116 24.40 15.08 7.61
C LEU A 116 23.13 15.89 7.94
N GLY A 117 22.58 15.75 9.15
CA GLY A 117 21.30 16.37 9.52
C GLY A 117 20.08 15.75 8.81
N MET A 118 20.19 14.49 8.39
CA MET A 118 19.17 13.76 7.63
C MET A 118 18.65 12.53 8.39
N LEU A 119 17.57 11.91 7.90
CA LEU A 119 17.01 10.66 8.42
C LEU A 119 17.10 9.55 7.36
N CYS A 120 17.22 8.31 7.82
CA CYS A 120 17.27 7.15 6.93
C CYS A 120 15.85 6.75 6.52
N ASP A 121 15.53 6.85 5.24
CA ASP A 121 14.32 6.26 4.70
C ASP A 121 14.55 4.76 4.51
N PHE A 122 14.04 3.94 5.44
CA PHE A 122 14.21 2.48 5.40
C PHE A 122 13.53 1.81 4.20
N VAL A 123 12.59 2.47 3.53
CA VAL A 123 11.95 1.93 2.33
C VAL A 123 12.88 2.05 1.13
N THR A 124 13.55 3.19 1.01
CA THR A 124 14.44 3.47 -0.13
C THR A 124 15.91 3.14 0.16
N GLY A 125 16.32 3.12 1.42
CA GLY A 125 17.70 2.86 1.86
C GLY A 125 18.64 4.08 1.76
N PHE A 126 18.10 5.31 1.76
CA PHE A 126 18.89 6.54 1.56
C PHE A 126 18.62 7.60 2.63
N CYS A 127 19.61 8.46 2.84
CA CYS A 127 19.45 9.64 3.69
C CYS A 127 18.59 10.69 3.01
N SER A 128 17.46 11.04 3.62
CA SER A 128 16.54 12.08 3.15
C SER A 128 16.51 13.24 4.16
N PRO A 129 16.42 14.51 3.71
CA PRO A 129 16.16 15.61 4.62
C PRO A 129 14.87 15.34 5.40
N PRO A 130 14.81 15.72 6.68
CA PRO A 130 13.57 15.61 7.45
C PRO A 130 12.50 16.42 6.73
N THR A 131 11.51 15.74 6.14
CA THR A 131 10.44 16.41 5.43
C THR A 131 9.73 17.32 6.43
N SER A 132 9.70 18.63 6.15
CA SER A 132 9.17 19.68 7.02
C SER A 132 7.68 19.52 7.39
N ASN A 133 7.02 18.47 6.91
CA ASN A 133 5.64 18.12 7.22
C ASN A 133 5.51 17.15 8.42
N GLY A 134 6.62 16.66 8.98
CA GLY A 134 6.64 16.07 10.31
C GLY A 134 6.87 17.17 11.34
N GLY A 135 5.79 17.65 11.97
CA GLY A 135 5.87 18.66 13.04
C GLY A 135 6.95 18.30 14.06
N ALA A 136 7.69 19.31 14.50
CA ALA A 136 8.81 19.22 15.44
C ALA A 136 8.57 18.12 16.50
N GLY A 137 9.37 17.04 16.39
CA GLY A 137 9.38 15.96 17.36
C GLY A 137 9.59 16.54 18.75
N GLY A 138 8.63 16.28 19.64
CA GLY A 138 8.68 16.70 21.03
C GLY A 138 9.99 16.25 21.67
N SER A 139 10.55 17.14 22.48
CA SER A 139 11.70 16.90 23.35
C SER A 139 11.58 15.55 24.04
N ALA A 140 12.69 14.80 24.07
CA ALA A 140 12.82 13.56 24.82
C ALA A 140 12.20 13.70 26.22
N GLY A 141 11.10 12.99 26.45
CA GLY A 141 10.53 12.85 27.78
C GLY A 141 11.57 12.17 28.66
N ASN A 142 12.00 12.86 29.72
CA ASN A 142 12.83 12.29 30.77
C ASN A 142 12.23 10.95 31.21
N GLY A 143 13.06 9.91 31.19
CA GLY A 143 12.71 8.57 31.66
C GLY A 143 12.07 8.63 33.04
N GLY A 144 10.85 8.11 33.13
CA GLY A 144 10.18 7.90 34.40
C GLY A 144 11.00 6.96 35.25
N SER A 145 11.49 7.46 36.38
CA SER A 145 12.12 6.71 37.44
C SER A 145 11.25 5.51 37.82
N GLY A 146 11.87 4.33 37.89
CA GLY A 146 11.23 3.10 38.35
C GLY A 146 10.50 3.32 39.68
N GLY A 147 9.26 2.86 39.74
CA GLY A 147 8.46 2.90 40.96
C GLY A 147 9.15 2.14 42.07
N SER A 148 9.52 2.87 43.12
CA SER A 148 9.94 2.30 44.39
C SER A 148 8.79 1.48 44.97
N GLY A 149 9.09 0.21 45.27
CA GLY A 149 8.20 -0.70 45.96
C GLY A 149 7.69 -0.13 47.28
N ALA A 150 6.44 -0.49 47.59
CA ALA A 150 5.65 0.02 48.68
C ALA A 150 6.34 -0.04 50.06
N ASN A 151 6.11 1.00 50.85
CA ASN A 151 6.29 1.04 52.29
C ASN A 151 5.49 -0.09 52.97
N GLY A 152 6.20 -1.05 53.56
CA GLY A 152 5.67 -1.96 54.58
C GLY A 152 5.68 -1.28 55.94
N GLY A 153 4.53 -1.25 56.60
CA GLY A 153 4.26 -0.50 57.81
C GLY A 153 5.01 -0.94 59.07
N SER A 154 5.13 0.01 59.98
CA SER A 154 5.68 -0.14 61.32
C SER A 154 4.72 -0.85 62.29
N SER A 155 5.33 -1.36 63.37
CA SER A 155 4.79 -1.64 64.73
C SER A 155 4.23 -3.04 65.04
N GLY A 156 4.90 -3.71 65.98
CA GLY A 156 4.50 -4.95 66.63
C GLY A 156 5.59 -5.43 67.59
N SER A 157 5.58 -4.91 68.82
CA SER A 157 6.45 -5.33 69.92
C SER A 157 5.99 -6.67 70.52
N GLY A 158 6.95 -7.53 70.91
CA GLY A 158 6.79 -8.49 72.01
C GLY A 158 6.99 -9.96 71.66
N GLY A 159 7.91 -10.62 72.37
CA GLY A 159 7.94 -12.08 72.49
C GLY A 159 9.33 -12.70 72.47
N SER A 160 9.83 -13.02 73.66
CA SER A 160 11.12 -13.66 73.91
C SER A 160 11.17 -15.15 73.55
N SER A 161 12.41 -15.63 73.38
CA SER A 161 12.94 -17.01 73.58
C SER A 161 12.57 -18.13 72.59
N GLY A 162 13.62 -18.75 72.01
CA GLY A 162 13.53 -20.07 71.37
C GLY A 162 14.70 -20.42 70.45
N ASN A 163 15.52 -21.35 70.90
CA ASN A 163 16.77 -21.88 70.33
C ASN A 163 16.87 -22.23 68.82
N ALA A 164 18.12 -22.08 68.34
CA ALA A 164 18.94 -22.99 67.51
C ALA A 164 18.33 -23.70 66.28
N GLY A 165 18.97 -23.48 65.13
CA GLY A 165 18.85 -24.34 63.95
C GLY A 165 19.59 -23.79 62.74
N SER A 166 20.84 -24.23 62.55
CA SER A 166 21.65 -24.03 61.35
C SER A 166 21.04 -24.75 60.14
N GLY A 167 21.18 -24.21 58.92
CA GLY A 167 20.97 -24.98 57.70
C GLY A 167 20.73 -24.15 56.45
N ALA A 168 21.75 -24.05 55.61
CA ALA A 168 21.75 -23.32 54.35
C ALA A 168 21.11 -24.11 53.19
N SER A 169 20.78 -23.37 52.13
CA SER A 169 20.80 -23.76 50.70
C SER A 169 19.77 -24.76 50.18
N GLY A 170 19.01 -24.33 49.15
CA GLY A 170 18.31 -25.26 48.25
C GLY A 170 17.22 -24.58 47.42
N GLY A 171 17.61 -23.94 46.31
CA GLY A 171 16.68 -23.50 45.28
C GLY A 171 16.20 -24.66 44.40
N ASN A 172 14.98 -24.53 43.87
CA ASN A 172 14.64 -24.65 42.44
C ASN A 172 13.15 -24.94 42.24
N GLY A 173 12.58 -24.30 41.21
CA GLY A 173 11.51 -24.87 40.41
C GLY A 173 10.09 -24.40 40.71
N ALA A 174 9.81 -23.11 40.52
CA ALA A 174 8.43 -22.73 40.21
C ALA A 174 8.10 -23.24 38.80
N SER A 175 7.18 -24.21 38.78
CA SER A 175 6.55 -24.84 37.62
C SER A 175 6.01 -23.82 36.63
N GLY A 176 6.26 -24.10 35.34
CA GLY A 176 5.86 -23.28 34.21
C GLY A 176 4.38 -22.95 34.18
N GLY A 177 4.09 -21.65 34.15
CA GLY A 177 2.79 -21.12 33.77
C GLY A 177 2.58 -21.35 32.28
N ASN A 178 1.44 -21.96 31.95
CA ASN A 178 0.96 -22.12 30.58
C ASN A 178 1.01 -20.79 29.84
N GLY A 179 1.54 -20.85 28.61
CA GLY A 179 1.70 -19.72 27.72
C GLY A 179 0.38 -18.97 27.55
N ALA A 180 0.42 -17.68 27.87
CA ALA A 180 -0.56 -16.73 27.37
C ALA A 180 -0.50 -16.79 25.83
N SER A 181 -1.55 -17.31 25.23
CA SER A 181 -1.87 -17.11 23.82
C SER A 181 -1.69 -15.64 23.48
N GLY A 182 -0.78 -15.35 22.54
CA GLY A 182 -0.43 -14.01 22.10
C GLY A 182 -1.68 -13.21 21.77
N GLY A 183 -1.92 -12.16 22.55
CA GLY A 183 -2.92 -11.16 22.22
C GLY A 183 -2.54 -10.54 20.88
N ASN A 184 -3.45 -10.63 19.91
CA ASN A 184 -3.35 -9.89 18.67
C ASN A 184 -3.07 -8.42 19.00
N GLY A 185 -1.96 -7.90 18.50
CA GLY A 185 -1.51 -6.54 18.71
C GLY A 185 -2.59 -5.55 18.31
N ALA A 186 -3.27 -5.00 19.31
CA ALA A 186 -4.02 -3.77 19.16
C ALA A 186 -3.01 -2.64 18.99
N SER A 187 -2.89 -2.12 17.77
CA SER A 187 -2.31 -0.80 17.53
C SER A 187 -2.63 -0.34 16.11
N GLY A 188 -3.91 -0.01 15.87
CA GLY A 188 -4.21 1.10 14.97
C GLY A 188 -3.71 2.34 15.68
N GLY A 189 -2.52 2.82 15.31
CA GLY A 189 -1.97 4.05 15.85
C GLY A 189 -2.96 5.17 15.60
N ASN A 190 -3.40 5.84 16.67
CA ASN A 190 -4.09 7.12 16.55
C ASN A 190 -3.25 8.01 15.63
N GLY A 191 -3.81 8.33 14.47
CA GLY A 191 -3.23 9.27 13.53
C GLY A 191 -2.83 10.54 14.28
N GLY A 192 -1.68 11.11 13.90
CA GLY A 192 -1.16 12.34 14.47
C GLY A 192 -2.25 13.39 14.59
N SER A 193 -2.16 14.20 15.64
CA SER A 193 -3.13 15.23 16.07
C SER A 193 -3.34 16.40 15.09
N GLY A 194 -3.28 16.16 13.78
CA GLY A 194 -3.98 17.00 12.81
C GLY A 194 -5.47 16.92 13.13
N GLY A 195 -6.10 18.07 13.36
CA GLY A 195 -7.46 18.15 13.90
C GLY A 195 -8.42 17.25 13.16
N CYS A 196 -9.00 16.28 13.87
CA CYS A 196 -10.10 15.48 13.37
C CYS A 196 -11.30 16.39 13.13
N GLU A 197 -11.52 16.80 11.89
CA GLU A 197 -12.72 17.53 11.50
C GLU A 197 -13.82 16.52 11.14
N VAL A 198 -14.83 16.38 12.00
CA VAL A 198 -16.00 15.55 11.72
C VAL A 198 -16.98 16.39 10.90
N PRO A 199 -17.38 15.96 9.68
CA PRO A 199 -18.36 16.68 8.89
C PRO A 199 -19.66 16.91 9.67
N SER A 200 -20.31 18.05 9.44
CA SER A 200 -21.56 18.38 10.13
C SER A 200 -22.62 17.30 9.90
N GLY A 201 -23.21 16.80 11.00
CA GLY A 201 -24.20 15.73 10.98
C GLY A 201 -23.64 14.30 10.97
N TRP A 202 -22.31 14.13 11.00
CA TRP A 202 -21.66 12.83 11.10
C TRP A 202 -21.24 12.54 12.54
N ALA A 203 -21.21 11.27 12.93
CA ALA A 203 -20.69 10.89 14.25
C ALA A 203 -19.16 10.85 14.27
N CYS A 204 -18.53 10.63 13.12
CA CYS A 204 -17.09 10.45 12.98
C CYS A 204 -16.65 10.77 11.54
N ASN A 205 -15.35 10.99 11.32
CA ASN A 205 -14.78 11.14 9.98
C ASN A 205 -14.17 9.81 9.53
N VAL A 206 -14.68 9.28 8.43
CA VAL A 206 -14.30 7.97 7.88
C VAL A 206 -12.89 7.98 7.27
N GLY A 207 -12.50 9.07 6.59
CA GLY A 207 -11.20 9.15 5.91
C GLY A 207 -10.00 9.17 6.88
N TRP A 208 -10.22 9.64 8.11
CA TRP A 208 -9.21 9.73 9.16
C TRP A 208 -9.43 8.75 10.32
N ASP A 209 -10.48 7.93 10.24
CA ASP A 209 -10.92 7.00 11.30
C ASP A 209 -10.98 7.67 12.69
N CYS A 210 -11.63 8.83 12.77
CA CYS A 210 -11.57 9.68 13.96
C CYS A 210 -12.95 10.19 14.40
N GLY A 211 -13.07 10.60 15.67
CA GLY A 211 -14.34 11.01 16.29
C GLY A 211 -15.06 9.88 17.03
N CYS A 212 -14.63 8.63 16.86
CA CYS A 212 -15.19 7.49 17.56
C CYS A 212 -14.63 7.27 18.97
N PRO A 213 -15.43 6.68 19.89
CA PRO A 213 -14.94 6.25 21.20
C PRO A 213 -13.77 5.25 21.09
N ALA A 214 -12.97 5.15 22.16
CA ALA A 214 -11.85 4.20 22.21
C ALA A 214 -12.34 2.76 21.94
N GLY A 215 -11.65 2.06 21.03
CA GLY A 215 -12.01 0.71 20.61
C GLY A 215 -13.10 0.64 19.54
N GLN A 216 -13.49 1.76 18.94
CA GLN A 216 -14.37 1.83 17.77
C GLN A 216 -13.64 2.40 16.56
N THR A 217 -14.18 2.13 15.37
CA THR A 217 -13.73 2.66 14.08
C THR A 217 -14.91 3.35 13.40
N CYS A 218 -14.62 4.36 12.59
CA CYS A 218 -15.58 5.08 11.78
C CYS A 218 -15.83 4.33 10.46
N ASP A 219 -17.08 4.10 10.14
CA ASP A 219 -17.52 3.46 8.90
C ASP A 219 -18.70 4.22 8.28
N LEU A 220 -18.97 4.00 6.99
CA LEU A 220 -20.16 4.54 6.34
C LEU A 220 -21.37 3.67 6.63
N SER A 221 -22.43 4.28 7.13
CA SER A 221 -23.72 3.61 7.27
C SER A 221 -24.44 3.48 5.93
N ALA A 222 -25.55 2.74 5.90
CA ALA A 222 -26.38 2.60 4.70
C ALA A 222 -26.93 3.94 4.17
N SER A 223 -26.97 4.97 5.03
CA SER A 223 -27.37 6.34 4.68
C SER A 223 -26.20 7.22 4.23
N ALA A 224 -25.01 6.64 4.03
CA ALA A 224 -23.80 7.34 3.61
C ALA A 224 -23.36 8.45 4.58
N VAL A 225 -23.48 8.19 5.89
CA VAL A 225 -22.95 9.04 6.96
C VAL A 225 -21.98 8.25 7.82
N GLY A 226 -20.97 8.93 8.36
CA GLY A 226 -19.99 8.32 9.27
C GLY A 226 -20.63 7.92 10.60
N GLU A 227 -20.57 6.63 10.91
CA GLU A 227 -21.05 6.04 12.17
C GLU A 227 -19.93 5.21 12.83
N CYS A 228 -19.91 5.21 14.16
CA CYS A 228 -18.93 4.44 14.91
C CYS A 228 -19.39 3.01 15.14
N ARG A 229 -18.50 2.05 14.90
CA ARG A 229 -18.74 0.63 15.16
C ARG A 229 -17.54 -0.03 15.81
N ALA A 230 -17.75 -1.21 16.39
CA ALA A 230 -16.63 -2.06 16.80
C ALA A 230 -15.82 -2.50 15.55
N PRO A 231 -14.48 -2.44 15.59
CA PRO A 231 -13.65 -2.94 14.51
C PRO A 231 -13.71 -4.46 14.46
N GLY A 232 -13.74 -5.02 13.26
CA GLY A 232 -13.58 -6.45 13.05
C GLY A 232 -12.11 -6.86 13.00
N THR A 233 -11.85 -8.04 12.44
CA THR A 233 -10.49 -8.63 12.31
C THR A 233 -10.06 -8.84 10.85
N GLY A 234 -10.96 -8.61 9.90
CA GLY A 234 -10.72 -8.71 8.47
C GLY A 234 -9.77 -7.62 8.00
N GLY A 235 -8.61 -8.03 7.50
CA GLY A 235 -7.62 -7.14 6.91
C GLY A 235 -7.99 -6.68 5.49
N PRO A 236 -7.04 -6.10 4.74
CA PRO A 236 -7.22 -5.71 3.36
C PRO A 236 -7.81 -6.85 2.52
N LEU A 237 -8.86 -6.54 1.75
CA LEU A 237 -9.53 -7.47 0.83
C LEU A 237 -10.13 -8.72 1.49
N ALA A 238 -10.35 -8.70 2.81
CA ALA A 238 -11.17 -9.73 3.44
C ALA A 238 -12.62 -9.64 2.91
N ASP A 239 -13.26 -10.79 2.69
CA ASP A 239 -14.68 -10.87 2.32
C ASP A 239 -15.54 -10.33 3.47
N CYS A 240 -16.39 -9.36 3.14
CA CYS A 240 -17.34 -8.76 4.06
C CYS A 240 -18.79 -8.80 3.55
N ALA A 241 -19.07 -9.56 2.48
CA ALA A 241 -20.39 -9.65 1.85
C ALA A 241 -21.51 -10.00 2.86
N SER A 242 -21.24 -10.98 3.73
CA SER A 242 -22.23 -11.45 4.70
C SER A 242 -22.32 -10.58 5.95
N ASN A 243 -21.28 -9.81 6.25
CA ASN A 243 -21.21 -9.01 7.48
C ASN A 243 -20.19 -7.87 7.30
N PRO A 244 -20.64 -6.63 7.09
CA PRO A 244 -19.72 -5.50 6.92
C PRO A 244 -18.87 -5.20 8.16
N ALA A 245 -19.31 -5.65 9.35
CA ALA A 245 -18.57 -5.44 10.59
C ALA A 245 -17.30 -6.31 10.72
N VAL A 246 -17.01 -7.20 9.76
CA VAL A 246 -15.78 -7.99 9.78
C VAL A 246 -14.55 -7.14 9.49
N CYS A 247 -14.67 -5.99 8.85
CA CYS A 247 -13.50 -5.18 8.49
C CYS A 247 -12.85 -4.54 9.72
N ALA A 248 -11.51 -4.65 9.79
CA ALA A 248 -10.68 -4.05 10.82
C ALA A 248 -10.74 -2.51 10.80
N ALA A 249 -10.19 -1.88 11.85
CA ALA A 249 -10.13 -0.42 11.96
C ALA A 249 -9.43 0.22 10.75
N GLY A 250 -9.99 1.32 10.23
CA GLY A 250 -9.54 2.00 9.01
C GLY A 250 -9.96 1.32 7.69
N TYR A 251 -10.75 0.25 7.75
CA TYR A 251 -11.32 -0.43 6.58
C TYR A 251 -12.84 -0.46 6.67
N GLY A 252 -13.48 -0.29 5.51
CA GLY A 252 -14.92 -0.45 5.36
C GLY A 252 -15.26 -1.49 4.30
N CYS A 253 -16.50 -1.99 4.38
CA CYS A 253 -16.98 -2.98 3.44
C CYS A 253 -17.50 -2.30 2.17
N VAL A 254 -16.69 -2.29 1.12
CA VAL A 254 -17.00 -1.69 -0.18
C VAL A 254 -16.82 -2.75 -1.26
N ASP A 255 -17.86 -2.96 -2.06
CA ASP A 255 -17.92 -4.03 -3.07
C ASP A 255 -17.64 -5.43 -2.49
N ASN A 256 -18.21 -5.72 -1.32
CA ASN A 256 -18.02 -6.97 -0.57
C ASN A 256 -16.59 -7.25 -0.09
N LEU A 257 -15.71 -6.24 -0.12
CA LEU A 257 -14.33 -6.34 0.33
C LEU A 257 -14.00 -5.28 1.37
N CYS A 258 -13.16 -5.65 2.34
CA CYS A 258 -12.59 -4.69 3.27
C CYS A 258 -11.55 -3.81 2.56
N LYS A 259 -11.97 -2.61 2.17
CA LYS A 259 -11.12 -1.61 1.50
C LYS A 259 -10.75 -0.52 2.48
N ARG A 260 -9.51 -0.02 2.37
CA ARG A 260 -9.01 1.03 3.26
C ARG A 260 -9.69 2.36 2.93
N TRP A 261 -10.20 3.04 3.95
CA TRP A 261 -10.75 4.39 3.80
C TRP A 261 -9.67 5.42 3.50
N CYS A 262 -10.05 6.48 2.81
CA CYS A 262 -9.21 7.65 2.54
C CYS A 262 -10.04 8.90 2.34
N THR A 263 -9.40 10.06 2.46
CA THR A 263 -9.96 11.33 2.04
C THR A 263 -9.49 11.66 0.63
N VAL A 264 -10.41 11.97 -0.28
CA VAL A 264 -10.12 12.34 -1.66
C VAL A 264 -9.19 13.55 -1.69
N GLY A 265 -8.12 13.48 -2.50
CA GLY A 265 -7.10 14.53 -2.58
C GLY A 265 -6.00 14.45 -1.50
N THR A 266 -6.08 13.49 -0.58
CA THR A 266 -5.02 13.24 0.41
C THR A 266 -4.16 12.03 0.02
N SER A 267 -2.96 11.94 0.61
CA SER A 267 -2.01 10.84 0.41
C SER A 267 -2.25 9.64 1.36
N ALA A 268 -3.45 9.50 1.93
CA ALA A 268 -3.77 8.42 2.87
C ALA A 268 -3.51 7.01 2.28
N CYS A 269 -3.56 6.89 0.96
CA CYS A 269 -3.33 5.66 0.20
C CYS A 269 -1.88 5.47 -0.28
N GLY A 270 -0.93 6.31 0.15
CA GLY A 270 0.44 6.30 -0.35
C GLY A 270 0.49 6.75 -1.82
N SER A 271 1.02 5.90 -2.70
CA SER A 271 1.07 6.14 -4.15
C SER A 271 -0.22 5.77 -4.89
N LYS A 272 -1.17 5.12 -4.21
CA LYS A 272 -2.45 4.70 -4.80
C LYS A 272 -3.44 5.88 -4.82
N PRO A 273 -4.27 6.02 -5.87
CA PRO A 273 -5.31 7.03 -5.86
C PRO A 273 -6.41 6.69 -4.85
N CYS A 274 -7.01 7.72 -4.26
CA CYS A 274 -8.21 7.61 -3.44
C CYS A 274 -9.45 7.75 -4.34
N THR A 275 -10.19 6.66 -4.55
CA THR A 275 -11.38 6.66 -5.40
C THR A 275 -12.60 7.05 -4.58
N PRO A 276 -13.35 8.10 -4.97
CA PRO A 276 -14.54 8.53 -4.23
C PRO A 276 -15.57 7.40 -4.10
N VAL A 277 -16.12 7.22 -2.91
CA VAL A 277 -17.28 6.35 -2.72
C VAL A 277 -18.53 7.12 -3.13
N THR A 278 -19.43 6.46 -3.86
CA THR A 278 -20.68 7.06 -4.32
C THR A 278 -21.89 6.35 -3.72
N SER A 279 -22.94 7.11 -3.42
CA SER A 279 -24.25 6.62 -3.03
C SER A 279 -25.29 7.20 -3.97
N SER A 280 -26.08 6.33 -4.61
CA SER A 280 -27.04 6.72 -5.66
C SER A 280 -26.41 7.57 -6.78
N GLY A 281 -25.16 7.27 -7.14
CA GLY A 281 -24.39 7.97 -8.17
C GLY A 281 -23.75 9.30 -7.74
N ASN A 282 -23.95 9.74 -6.50
CA ASN A 282 -23.36 10.97 -5.99
C ASN A 282 -22.19 10.65 -5.03
N PRO A 283 -21.07 11.39 -5.08
CA PRO A 283 -19.99 11.24 -4.12
C PRO A 283 -20.46 11.45 -2.67
N VAL A 284 -19.97 10.62 -1.76
CA VAL A 284 -20.27 10.72 -0.32
C VAL A 284 -19.24 11.64 0.33
N GLY A 285 -19.48 12.95 0.23
CA GLY A 285 -18.55 13.96 0.74
C GLY A 285 -17.16 13.86 0.07
N ASP A 286 -16.12 13.93 0.88
CA ASP A 286 -14.71 13.75 0.51
C ASP A 286 -14.20 12.32 0.82
N VAL A 287 -15.09 11.38 1.10
CA VAL A 287 -14.73 10.00 1.45
C VAL A 287 -14.49 9.17 0.21
N GLY A 288 -13.38 8.43 0.22
CA GLY A 288 -13.04 7.45 -0.79
C GLY A 288 -12.46 6.18 -0.19
N VAL A 289 -12.17 5.23 -1.06
CA VAL A 289 -11.38 4.04 -0.75
C VAL A 289 -10.09 4.03 -1.54
N CYS A 290 -9.02 3.52 -0.94
CA CYS A 290 -7.77 3.35 -1.64
C CYS A 290 -7.93 2.37 -2.79
N ALA A 291 -7.66 2.82 -4.01
CA ALA A 291 -7.69 1.95 -5.17
C ALA A 291 -6.61 0.87 -5.05
N GLU A 292 -6.90 -0.33 -5.51
CA GLU A 292 -5.91 -1.39 -5.55
C GLU A 292 -5.11 -1.30 -6.84
N GLN A 293 -3.82 -1.62 -6.77
CA GLN A 293 -2.99 -1.79 -7.97
C GLN A 293 -2.94 -3.27 -8.28
N CYS A 294 -3.92 -3.72 -9.06
CA CYS A 294 -3.97 -5.07 -9.58
C CYS A 294 -3.83 -5.02 -11.10
N SER A 295 -3.43 -6.13 -11.71
CA SER A 295 -3.40 -6.25 -13.17
C SER A 295 -4.65 -7.01 -13.64
N PRO A 296 -5.47 -6.45 -14.55
CA PRO A 296 -6.60 -7.17 -15.13
C PRO A 296 -6.23 -8.51 -15.76
N THR A 297 -5.01 -8.67 -16.29
CA THR A 297 -4.53 -9.93 -16.89
C THR A 297 -3.97 -10.93 -15.86
N SER A 298 -3.67 -10.48 -14.63
CA SER A 298 -3.12 -11.29 -13.54
C SER A 298 -3.69 -10.86 -12.18
N PRO A 299 -5.01 -10.95 -11.97
CA PRO A 299 -5.69 -10.37 -10.82
C PRO A 299 -5.28 -11.02 -9.49
N ALA A 300 -4.99 -12.32 -9.49
CA ALA A 300 -4.66 -13.06 -8.27
C ALA A 300 -3.41 -12.51 -7.54
N ALA A 301 -2.48 -11.87 -8.27
CA ALA A 301 -1.28 -11.27 -7.70
C ALA A 301 -1.58 -10.01 -6.87
N GLY A 302 -2.65 -9.27 -7.20
CA GLY A 302 -3.04 -8.04 -6.50
C GLY A 302 -4.24 -8.22 -5.58
N CYS A 303 -5.24 -8.99 -6.01
CA CYS A 303 -6.52 -9.13 -5.33
C CYS A 303 -6.67 -10.42 -4.50
N GLY A 304 -5.71 -11.34 -4.62
CA GLY A 304 -5.83 -12.68 -4.04
C GLY A 304 -6.69 -13.63 -4.87
N ALA A 305 -6.76 -14.89 -4.43
CA ALA A 305 -7.50 -15.93 -5.14
C ALA A 305 -9.01 -15.71 -5.05
N GLY A 306 -9.73 -15.94 -6.17
CA GLY A 306 -11.19 -15.78 -6.24
C GLY A 306 -11.68 -14.36 -6.54
N TYR A 307 -10.77 -13.39 -6.69
CA TYR A 307 -11.11 -12.01 -7.00
C TYR A 307 -10.60 -11.61 -8.39
N GLY A 308 -11.43 -10.86 -9.12
CA GLY A 308 -11.08 -10.20 -10.37
C GLY A 308 -10.40 -8.85 -10.11
N CYS A 309 -9.82 -8.29 -11.16
CA CYS A 309 -9.26 -6.95 -11.18
C CYS A 309 -9.88 -6.19 -12.33
N GLU A 310 -10.63 -5.14 -12.02
CA GLU A 310 -11.30 -4.32 -13.03
C GLU A 310 -10.73 -2.90 -13.02
N PRO A 311 -10.55 -2.27 -14.17
CA PRO A 311 -10.26 -0.84 -14.24
C PRO A 311 -11.42 -0.04 -13.63
N ALA A 312 -11.11 0.87 -12.71
CA ALA A 312 -12.08 1.79 -12.15
C ALA A 312 -12.55 2.78 -13.22
N THR A 313 -13.75 3.35 -13.06
CA THR A 313 -14.30 4.37 -13.96
C THR A 313 -13.30 5.52 -14.14
N GLY A 314 -13.01 5.88 -15.39
CA GLY A 314 -11.98 6.87 -15.74
C GLY A 314 -10.59 6.27 -16.01
N GLY A 315 -10.42 4.95 -15.83
CA GLY A 315 -9.30 4.17 -16.39
C GLY A 315 -7.93 4.37 -15.73
N VAL A 316 -7.79 5.25 -14.74
CA VAL A 316 -6.51 5.56 -14.09
C VAL A 316 -6.15 4.63 -12.93
N ALA A 317 -7.09 3.81 -12.48
CA ALA A 317 -6.92 2.93 -11.32
C ALA A 317 -7.58 1.58 -11.56
N THR A 318 -7.30 0.61 -10.70
CA THR A 318 -7.98 -0.68 -10.67
C THR A 318 -8.65 -0.91 -9.33
N THR A 319 -9.65 -1.79 -9.33
CA THR A 319 -10.37 -2.20 -8.13
C THR A 319 -10.50 -3.72 -8.14
N CYS A 320 -10.34 -4.31 -6.95
CA CYS A 320 -10.63 -5.72 -6.77
C CYS A 320 -12.14 -5.90 -6.63
N VAL A 321 -12.67 -6.89 -7.36
CA VAL A 321 -14.09 -7.25 -7.35
C VAL A 321 -14.22 -8.77 -7.15
N PRO A 322 -15.32 -9.25 -6.55
CA PRO A 322 -15.59 -10.69 -6.51
C PRO A 322 -15.49 -11.31 -7.90
N GLY A 323 -14.68 -12.35 -8.03
CA GLY A 323 -14.55 -13.10 -9.28
C GLY A 323 -15.57 -14.22 -9.32
N GLY A 324 -16.21 -14.39 -10.47
CA GLY A 324 -17.04 -15.56 -10.73
C GLY A 324 -16.19 -16.78 -11.08
N THR A 325 -16.83 -17.74 -11.72
CA THR A 325 -16.16 -18.98 -12.17
C THR A 325 -16.30 -19.21 -13.68
N SER A 326 -17.11 -18.41 -14.36
CA SER A 326 -17.38 -18.58 -15.77
C SER A 326 -16.24 -18.05 -16.63
N THR A 327 -15.80 -18.83 -17.60
CA THR A 327 -14.85 -18.40 -18.64
C THR A 327 -15.51 -18.25 -20.00
N THR A 328 -16.84 -18.41 -20.08
CA THR A 328 -17.56 -18.45 -21.37
C THR A 328 -18.69 -17.44 -21.43
N SER A 329 -19.55 -17.39 -20.41
CA SER A 329 -20.77 -16.56 -20.43
C SER A 329 -20.93 -15.74 -19.16
N CYS A 330 -21.53 -14.56 -19.27
CA CYS A 330 -21.80 -13.69 -18.14
C CYS A 330 -23.16 -13.02 -18.25
N PHE A 331 -23.72 -12.65 -17.10
CA PHE A 331 -24.86 -11.75 -17.00
C PHE A 331 -24.46 -10.40 -16.40
N LEU A 332 -23.37 -10.39 -15.62
CA LEU A 332 -22.75 -9.24 -14.96
C LEU A 332 -21.23 -9.46 -14.97
N GLY A 333 -20.43 -8.40 -14.76
CA GLY A 333 -18.96 -8.49 -14.67
C GLY A 333 -18.48 -9.57 -13.68
N GLU A 334 -19.10 -9.60 -12.50
CA GLU A 334 -18.82 -10.55 -11.41
C GLU A 334 -19.09 -12.02 -11.77
N SER A 335 -19.75 -12.31 -12.89
CA SER A 335 -19.96 -13.71 -13.34
C SER A 335 -18.67 -14.33 -13.89
N CYS A 336 -17.75 -13.51 -14.36
CA CYS A 336 -16.55 -13.96 -15.04
C CYS A 336 -15.45 -14.35 -14.07
N ALA A 337 -14.72 -15.41 -14.40
CA ALA A 337 -13.55 -15.86 -13.67
C ALA A 337 -12.47 -14.75 -13.63
N PRO A 338 -11.64 -14.72 -12.58
CA PRO A 338 -10.51 -13.78 -12.53
C PRO A 338 -9.67 -13.80 -13.82
N GLY A 339 -9.50 -12.62 -14.43
CA GLY A 339 -8.76 -12.44 -15.68
C GLY A 339 -9.67 -12.32 -16.92
N TYR A 340 -10.98 -12.30 -16.72
CA TYR A 340 -11.98 -12.14 -17.77
C TYR A 340 -12.86 -10.90 -17.51
N HIS A 341 -13.35 -10.30 -18.59
CA HIS A 341 -14.28 -9.19 -18.65
C HIS A 341 -15.61 -9.68 -19.24
N CYS A 342 -16.73 -9.11 -18.79
CA CYS A 342 -18.04 -9.39 -19.37
C CYS A 342 -18.36 -8.43 -20.51
N ASP A 343 -18.26 -8.90 -21.76
CA ASP A 343 -18.66 -8.14 -22.95
C ASP A 343 -20.12 -8.44 -23.31
N GLY A 344 -21.03 -8.00 -22.43
CA GLY A 344 -22.49 -8.12 -22.58
C GLY A 344 -23.08 -9.51 -22.36
N SER A 345 -22.47 -10.57 -22.89
CA SER A 345 -22.91 -11.96 -22.71
C SER A 345 -21.79 -12.99 -22.61
N ASN A 346 -20.57 -12.63 -23.00
CA ASN A 346 -19.43 -13.52 -23.02
C ASN A 346 -18.36 -13.05 -22.04
N CYS A 347 -17.73 -14.01 -21.37
CA CYS A 347 -16.51 -13.75 -20.62
C CYS A 347 -15.33 -13.79 -21.58
N VAL A 348 -14.77 -12.63 -21.87
CA VAL A 348 -13.60 -12.47 -22.74
C VAL A 348 -12.37 -12.18 -21.90
N ARG A 349 -11.22 -12.75 -22.26
CA ARG A 349 -10.00 -12.61 -21.46
C ARG A 349 -9.47 -11.18 -21.57
N TRP A 350 -9.03 -10.59 -20.46
CA TRP A 350 -8.28 -9.33 -20.50
C TRP A 350 -6.96 -9.49 -21.26
N CYS A 351 -6.51 -8.43 -21.92
CA CYS A 351 -5.21 -8.34 -22.55
C CYS A 351 -4.65 -6.91 -22.46
N ARG A 352 -3.33 -6.79 -22.57
CA ARG A 352 -2.62 -5.52 -22.71
C ARG A 352 -2.38 -5.27 -24.19
N VAL A 353 -2.76 -4.09 -24.66
CA VAL A 353 -2.64 -3.72 -26.07
C VAL A 353 -1.15 -3.64 -26.45
N GLY A 354 -0.73 -4.48 -27.40
CA GLY A 354 0.65 -4.55 -27.89
C GLY A 354 1.60 -5.52 -27.15
N TYR A 355 1.12 -6.28 -26.15
CA TYR A 355 1.99 -7.15 -25.32
C TYR A 355 1.88 -8.66 -25.62
N GLY A 356 1.13 -9.06 -26.65
CA GLY A 356 1.03 -10.46 -27.06
C GLY A 356 0.30 -11.38 -26.07
N ASP A 357 -0.55 -10.83 -25.19
CA ASP A 357 -1.35 -11.63 -24.25
C ASP A 357 -2.35 -12.58 -24.94
N CYS A 358 -2.68 -12.29 -26.21
CA CYS A 358 -3.45 -13.12 -27.12
C CYS A 358 -3.19 -12.74 -28.59
N ALA A 359 -3.80 -13.47 -29.53
CA ALA A 359 -3.61 -13.27 -30.97
C ALA A 359 -4.03 -11.87 -31.42
N THR A 360 -5.20 -11.40 -30.95
CA THR A 360 -5.69 -10.04 -31.18
C THR A 360 -6.20 -9.47 -29.86
N CYS A 361 -5.68 -8.31 -29.47
CA CYS A 361 -6.15 -7.58 -28.29
C CYS A 361 -6.99 -6.38 -28.75
N ASN A 362 -8.30 -6.49 -28.65
CA ASN A 362 -9.24 -5.45 -29.05
C ASN A 362 -9.41 -4.45 -27.91
N THR A 363 -9.25 -3.16 -28.20
CA THR A 363 -9.57 -2.10 -27.24
C THR A 363 -11.06 -2.09 -26.93
N ILE A 364 -11.43 -2.05 -25.66
CA ILE A 364 -12.81 -1.84 -25.24
C ILE A 364 -13.13 -0.34 -25.21
N THR A 365 -14.43 0.00 -25.20
CA THR A 365 -14.89 1.36 -24.93
C THR A 365 -14.25 1.86 -23.63
N ASP A 366 -13.73 3.09 -23.66
CA ASP A 366 -12.93 3.73 -22.61
C ASP A 366 -11.45 3.31 -22.49
N SER A 367 -11.03 2.21 -23.14
CA SER A 367 -9.61 1.78 -23.29
C SER A 367 -8.73 2.12 -22.07
N PRO A 368 -9.07 1.55 -20.90
CA PRO A 368 -8.52 2.01 -19.64
C PRO A 368 -7.00 1.86 -19.63
N THR A 369 -6.31 2.93 -19.23
CA THR A 369 -4.85 2.98 -19.18
C THR A 369 -4.39 3.07 -17.72
N VAL A 370 -4.01 1.93 -17.16
CA VAL A 370 -3.60 1.81 -15.77
C VAL A 370 -2.07 1.70 -15.73
N ASN A 371 -1.41 2.62 -15.04
CA ASN A 371 0.06 2.69 -14.96
C ASN A 371 0.73 2.72 -16.34
N GLY A 372 0.17 3.47 -17.30
CA GLY A 372 0.70 3.58 -18.67
C GLY A 372 0.45 2.36 -19.56
N VAL A 373 -0.28 1.35 -19.08
CA VAL A 373 -0.65 0.17 -19.86
C VAL A 373 -2.12 0.25 -20.25
N THR A 374 -2.40 0.31 -21.55
CA THR A 374 -3.77 0.25 -22.08
C THR A 374 -4.25 -1.20 -22.13
N TYR A 375 -5.42 -1.45 -21.54
CA TYR A 375 -6.04 -2.76 -21.51
C TYR A 375 -7.18 -2.87 -22.54
N GLY A 376 -7.39 -4.08 -23.04
CA GLY A 376 -8.46 -4.48 -23.93
C GLY A 376 -8.90 -5.92 -23.63
N VAL A 377 -9.63 -6.53 -24.55
CA VAL A 377 -10.10 -7.91 -24.45
C VAL A 377 -9.68 -8.73 -25.65
N CYS A 378 -9.40 -10.01 -25.43
CA CYS A 378 -9.05 -10.94 -26.50
C CYS A 378 -10.27 -11.24 -27.37
N GLY A 379 -10.09 -11.17 -28.69
CA GLY A 379 -11.09 -11.56 -29.68
C GLY A 379 -10.53 -12.38 -30.83
#